data_AF-A0A0B3A9P9-F1
#
_entry.id   AF-A0A0B3A9P9-F1
#
_cell.length_a   1.000
_cell.length_b   1.000
_cell.length_c   1.000
_cell.angle_alpha   90.00
_cell.angle_beta   90.00
_cell.angle_gamma   90.00
#
_symmetry.space_group_name_H-M   'P 1'
#
loop_
_entity.id
_entity.type
_entity.pdbx_description
1 polymer ?
#
loop_
_entity_poly.entity_id
_entity_poly.type
_entity_poly.pdbx_seq_one_letter_code
_entity_poly.pdbx_strand_id
1 'polypeptide(L)'
;MQERFMKLIENFNHLIEQIAEKEFAEKWRVDVNDGSVAFGSARENWALSIPFMKKKKVSFKDIYKIYDESIPKEERQKWVWENAALYEVVLDMAVKHLPNPLEAQKYRIPKIWHGDADSEFGKSLLNCDKNGELAFVVTRIVIDSRSGKEVSAGRLYSGTMKSGMDVYFNNAKKAGKIQQVLVYNGIKPEQLESVPAGNVLAISGVDVDVGETITQKEQTSFEEIKHIFQPVITKSIEVVKTQDLPKLIEILRKVSKEDPSIKISINEETGESLLSGMGELHLEIIENRIKTEKGLEVKTSAPIVVYRESVLKSSAPSEGRSPNKHNSFFIKVEPLPQELFELIDKGDLSEGRIKKKSEQVTKVLSGIGWGADEIRNVKDVYKGNMLFDETRGEVHIGEVIEMVMDAFEMVMDQGPLSREPCMNLKVTLVDIKLHEDAIHRGPAQVYPAVRDAIKEAFKSASPILLEPLQVHMLEVPEALMGAASKLVGSKRGQLLDMKQEAGTMILEARLPVAEMIGWASDFRSATEGRGVSSLRDQSFERMPASIQPDVIKSIRDRKGLAENQ
;
A
#
# COMPACT_ATOMS: atom_id res chain seq x y z
N MET A 1 27.84 -15.83 -21.10
CA MET A 1 27.58 -14.54 -20.43
C MET A 1 26.66 -13.65 -21.25
N GLN A 2 26.98 -13.35 -22.52
CA GLN A 2 26.13 -12.52 -23.39
C GLN A 2 24.71 -13.09 -23.55
N GLU A 3 24.55 -14.39 -23.83
CA GLU A 3 23.23 -15.05 -23.89
C GLU A 3 22.44 -14.90 -22.59
N ARG A 4 23.10 -15.02 -21.43
CA ARG A 4 22.45 -14.83 -20.11
C ARG A 4 21.93 -13.41 -19.95
N PHE A 5 22.71 -12.41 -20.36
CA PHE A 5 22.27 -11.01 -20.31
C PHE A 5 21.12 -10.73 -21.27
N MET A 6 21.18 -11.26 -22.49
CA MET A 6 20.07 -11.11 -23.45
C MET A 6 18.78 -11.71 -22.92
N LYS A 7 18.82 -12.90 -22.32
CA LYS A 7 17.65 -13.52 -21.70
C LYS A 7 17.05 -12.68 -20.56
N LEU A 8 17.89 -12.08 -19.71
CA LEU A 8 17.42 -11.18 -18.65
C LEU A 8 16.73 -9.94 -19.21
N ILE A 9 17.29 -9.35 -20.27
CA ILE A 9 16.74 -8.17 -20.94
C ILE A 9 15.42 -8.50 -21.64
N GLU A 10 15.34 -9.66 -22.32
CA GLU A 10 14.10 -10.14 -22.94
C GLU A 10 13.00 -10.35 -21.89
N ASN A 11 13.31 -11.00 -20.77
CA ASN A 11 12.37 -11.18 -19.67
C ASN A 11 11.90 -9.83 -19.10
N PHE A 12 12.81 -8.87 -18.91
CA PHE A 12 12.47 -7.54 -18.42
C PHE A 12 11.58 -6.76 -19.40
N ASN A 13 11.88 -6.81 -20.69
CA ASN A 13 11.05 -6.21 -21.73
C ASN A 13 9.68 -6.88 -21.82
N HIS A 14 9.58 -8.19 -21.61
CA HIS A 14 8.29 -8.86 -21.55
C HIS A 14 7.43 -8.38 -20.37
N LEU A 15 8.04 -8.10 -19.21
CA LEU A 15 7.34 -7.49 -18.07
C LEU A 15 6.85 -6.08 -18.41
N ILE A 16 7.65 -5.27 -19.11
CA ILE A 16 7.22 -3.95 -19.59
C ILE A 16 6.01 -4.09 -20.51
N GLU A 17 6.02 -5.02 -21.46
CA GLU A 17 4.90 -5.26 -22.39
C GLU A 17 3.61 -5.68 -21.68
N GLN A 18 3.73 -6.40 -20.55
CA GLN A 18 2.59 -6.85 -19.76
C GLN A 18 2.01 -5.76 -18.85
N ILE A 19 2.87 -4.92 -18.26
CA ILE A 19 2.49 -4.01 -17.17
C ILE A 19 2.34 -2.56 -17.65
N ALA A 20 3.16 -2.12 -18.60
CA ALA A 20 3.14 -0.75 -19.06
C ALA A 20 1.93 -0.47 -19.95
N GLU A 21 1.45 0.77 -19.92
CA GLU A 21 0.41 1.22 -20.83
C GLU A 21 0.84 1.11 -22.28
N LYS A 22 -0.12 0.82 -23.17
CA LYS A 22 0.14 0.57 -24.60
C LYS A 22 0.96 1.66 -25.28
N GLU A 23 0.79 2.92 -24.87
CA GLU A 23 1.52 4.07 -25.43
C GLU A 23 3.01 4.16 -25.00
N PHE A 24 3.37 3.48 -23.91
CA PHE A 24 4.73 3.45 -23.35
C PHE A 24 5.41 2.09 -23.47
N ALA A 25 4.65 0.99 -23.59
CA ALA A 25 5.18 -0.37 -23.62
C ALA A 25 6.33 -0.55 -24.63
N GLU A 26 6.20 0.01 -25.83
CA GLU A 26 7.28 -0.04 -26.84
C GLU A 26 8.41 0.96 -26.52
N LYS A 27 8.07 2.17 -26.06
CA LYS A 27 9.03 3.26 -25.81
C LYS A 27 9.93 3.00 -24.60
N TRP A 28 9.45 2.24 -23.62
CA TRP A 28 10.17 1.94 -22.38
C TRP A 28 10.98 0.66 -22.47
N ARG A 29 10.96 -0.04 -23.59
CA ARG A 29 11.85 -1.18 -23.83
C ARG A 29 13.30 -0.75 -23.65
N VAL A 30 14.07 -1.61 -23.02
CA VAL A 30 15.51 -1.42 -22.85
C VAL A 30 16.27 -2.20 -23.91
N ASP A 31 17.33 -1.59 -24.44
CA ASP A 31 18.24 -2.12 -25.44
C ASP A 31 19.69 -1.89 -24.99
N VAL A 32 20.55 -2.89 -25.17
CA VAL A 32 21.97 -2.74 -24.87
C VAL A 32 22.63 -1.74 -25.82
N ASN A 33 22.16 -1.66 -27.07
CA ASN A 33 22.79 -0.87 -28.12
C ASN A 33 22.64 0.63 -27.91
N ASP A 34 21.50 1.06 -27.36
CA ASP A 34 21.22 2.48 -27.12
C ASP A 34 21.83 3.00 -25.80
N GLY A 35 22.22 2.08 -24.90
CA GLY A 35 22.83 2.39 -23.62
C GLY A 35 21.88 2.45 -22.44
N SER A 36 20.61 2.05 -22.61
CA SER A 36 19.64 1.91 -21.53
C SER A 36 19.93 0.72 -20.60
N VAL A 37 20.86 -0.16 -20.98
CA VAL A 37 21.37 -1.26 -20.15
C VAL A 37 22.87 -1.09 -19.90
N ALA A 38 23.27 -1.20 -18.63
CA ALA A 38 24.66 -1.26 -18.19
C ALA A 38 24.93 -2.55 -17.39
N PHE A 39 26.16 -3.05 -17.48
CA PHE A 39 26.62 -4.24 -16.76
C PHE A 39 27.81 -3.88 -15.90
N GLY A 40 27.92 -4.44 -14.70
CA GLY A 40 29.01 -4.10 -13.81
C GLY A 40 28.96 -4.77 -12.45
N SER A 41 29.79 -4.25 -11.54
CA SER A 41 29.80 -4.63 -10.14
C SER A 41 29.76 -3.37 -9.28
N ALA A 42 28.64 -3.17 -8.58
CA ALA A 42 28.52 -2.06 -7.61
C ALA A 42 29.54 -2.19 -6.48
N ARG A 43 29.78 -3.41 -5.99
CA ARG A 43 30.76 -3.70 -4.93
C ARG A 43 32.18 -3.31 -5.34
N GLU A 44 32.53 -3.51 -6.61
CA GLU A 44 33.86 -3.25 -7.13
C GLU A 44 33.96 -1.92 -7.90
N ASN A 45 32.89 -1.12 -7.91
CA ASN A 45 32.81 0.23 -8.49
C ASN A 45 33.11 0.34 -10.00
N TRP A 46 32.77 -0.68 -10.81
CA TRP A 46 32.86 -0.59 -12.27
C TRP A 46 31.54 -0.89 -12.98
N ALA A 47 31.34 -0.29 -14.15
CA ALA A 47 30.30 -0.67 -15.10
C ALA A 47 30.72 -0.42 -16.56
N LEU A 48 29.99 -1.01 -17.49
CA LEU A 48 30.13 -0.86 -18.93
C LEU A 48 28.74 -0.81 -19.59
N SER A 49 28.58 0.05 -20.59
CA SER A 49 27.48 0.04 -21.56
C SER A 49 28.08 0.09 -22.97
N ILE A 50 27.35 -0.33 -24.01
CA ILE A 50 27.89 -0.31 -25.38
C ILE A 50 28.33 1.11 -25.81
N PRO A 51 27.56 2.18 -25.56
CA PRO A 51 28.00 3.54 -25.87
C PRO A 51 29.28 3.93 -25.12
N PHE A 52 29.38 3.57 -23.83
CA PHE A 52 30.56 3.85 -23.02
C PHE A 52 31.80 3.09 -23.51
N MET A 53 31.66 1.81 -23.82
CA MET A 53 32.73 0.97 -24.39
C MET A 53 33.28 1.57 -25.68
N LYS A 54 32.41 2.09 -26.56
CA LYS A 54 32.82 2.80 -27.78
C LYS A 54 33.56 4.12 -27.47
N LYS A 55 33.05 4.90 -26.51
CA LYS A 55 33.63 6.20 -26.09
C LYS A 55 35.04 6.03 -25.49
N LYS A 56 35.22 5.09 -24.57
CA LYS A 56 36.48 4.89 -23.82
C LYS A 56 37.40 3.83 -24.44
N LYS A 57 36.95 3.13 -25.48
CA LYS A 57 37.65 2.00 -26.11
C LYS A 57 38.00 0.88 -25.11
N VAL A 58 37.12 0.66 -24.14
CA VAL A 58 37.25 -0.38 -23.12
C VAL A 58 36.28 -1.51 -23.43
N SER A 59 36.69 -2.75 -23.21
CA SER A 59 35.85 -3.93 -23.44
C SER A 59 35.75 -4.84 -22.21
N PHE A 60 34.80 -5.78 -22.24
CA PHE A 60 34.74 -6.85 -21.24
C PHE A 60 36.03 -7.65 -21.15
N LYS A 61 36.79 -7.79 -22.26
CA LYS A 61 38.09 -8.48 -22.24
C LYS A 61 39.09 -7.77 -21.34
N ASP A 62 39.05 -6.45 -21.29
CA ASP A 62 39.96 -5.65 -20.46
C ASP A 62 39.56 -5.77 -18.99
N ILE A 63 38.25 -5.82 -18.70
CA ILE A 63 37.74 -6.18 -17.37
C ILE A 63 38.23 -7.57 -16.96
N TYR A 64 38.09 -8.59 -17.81
CA TYR A 64 38.55 -9.93 -17.45
C TYR A 64 40.04 -9.98 -17.13
N LYS A 65 40.88 -9.26 -17.88
CA LYS A 65 42.32 -9.19 -17.64
C LYS A 65 42.64 -8.63 -16.27
N ILE A 66 42.00 -7.53 -15.86
CA ILE A 66 42.28 -6.90 -14.55
C ILE A 66 41.74 -7.71 -13.36
N TYR A 67 40.88 -8.71 -13.62
CA TYR A 67 40.37 -9.65 -12.62
C TYR A 67 41.15 -10.97 -12.58
N ASP A 68 42.26 -11.08 -13.31
CA ASP A 68 43.24 -12.15 -13.14
C ASP A 68 43.80 -12.12 -11.70
N GLU A 69 43.90 -13.28 -11.07
CA GLU A 69 44.34 -13.41 -9.67
C GLU A 69 45.76 -12.91 -9.43
N SER A 70 46.58 -12.80 -10.49
CA SER A 70 47.93 -12.25 -10.42
C SER A 70 47.98 -10.73 -10.20
N ILE A 71 46.88 -10.00 -10.40
CA ILE A 71 46.84 -8.54 -10.28
C ILE A 71 46.37 -8.12 -8.88
N PRO A 72 47.15 -7.30 -8.16
CA PRO A 72 46.75 -6.79 -6.85
C PRO A 72 45.44 -6.00 -6.90
N LYS A 73 44.64 -6.13 -5.84
CA LYS A 73 43.32 -5.46 -5.74
C LYS A 73 43.41 -3.94 -5.91
N GLU A 74 44.47 -3.31 -5.41
CA GLU A 74 44.69 -1.86 -5.48
C GLU A 74 44.90 -1.39 -6.92
N GLU A 75 45.69 -2.13 -7.69
CA GLU A 75 45.97 -1.83 -9.10
C GLU A 75 44.70 -2.00 -9.95
N ARG A 76 43.94 -3.08 -9.69
CA ARG A 76 42.62 -3.29 -10.29
C ARG A 76 41.66 -2.14 -9.98
N GLN A 77 41.57 -1.71 -8.72
CA GLN A 77 40.69 -0.61 -8.33
C GLN A 77 41.09 0.69 -9.03
N LYS A 78 42.38 1.01 -9.04
CA LYS A 78 42.89 2.20 -9.73
C LYS A 78 42.52 2.19 -11.21
N TRP A 79 42.75 1.06 -11.89
CA TRP A 79 42.40 0.92 -13.30
C TRP A 79 40.89 1.10 -13.53
N VAL A 80 40.05 0.49 -12.69
CA VAL A 80 38.58 0.62 -12.75
C VAL A 80 38.15 2.08 -12.64
N TRP A 81 38.68 2.80 -11.65
CA TRP A 81 38.33 4.21 -11.44
C TRP A 81 38.74 5.11 -12.59
N GLU A 82 39.86 4.80 -13.26
CA GLU A 82 40.37 5.57 -14.40
C GLU A 82 39.65 5.24 -15.73
N ASN A 83 39.28 3.97 -15.94
CA ASN A 83 38.87 3.47 -17.26
C ASN A 83 37.40 3.05 -17.36
N ALA A 84 36.76 2.62 -16.26
CA ALA A 84 35.43 2.02 -16.27
C ALA A 84 34.62 2.35 -15.00
N ALA A 85 34.72 3.58 -14.50
CA ALA A 85 34.09 3.98 -13.25
C ALA A 85 32.56 3.82 -13.29
N LEU A 86 32.00 3.14 -12.28
CA LEU A 86 30.57 2.85 -12.16
C LEU A 86 29.70 4.11 -12.30
N TYR A 87 30.05 5.17 -11.58
CA TYR A 87 29.23 6.38 -11.53
C TYR A 87 29.15 7.08 -12.90
N GLU A 88 30.23 7.08 -13.70
CA GLU A 88 30.22 7.71 -15.04
C GLU A 88 29.20 7.00 -15.93
N VAL A 89 29.22 5.66 -15.95
CA VAL A 89 28.31 4.87 -16.80
C VAL A 89 26.86 4.97 -16.34
N VAL A 90 26.62 4.80 -15.04
CA VAL A 90 25.25 4.76 -14.49
C VAL A 90 24.59 6.14 -14.53
N LEU A 91 25.33 7.21 -14.23
CA LEU A 91 24.79 8.58 -14.30
C LEU A 91 24.60 9.04 -15.76
N ASP A 92 25.52 8.70 -16.68
CA ASP A 92 25.32 8.98 -18.11
C ASP A 92 24.06 8.27 -18.63
N MET A 93 23.83 7.02 -18.22
CA MET A 93 22.62 6.27 -18.55
C MET A 93 21.36 6.91 -17.96
N ALA A 94 21.40 7.31 -16.69
CA ALA A 94 20.28 7.97 -16.02
C ALA A 94 19.91 9.29 -16.71
N VAL A 95 20.89 10.15 -17.01
CA VAL A 95 20.67 11.44 -17.68
C VAL A 95 20.10 11.26 -19.09
N LYS A 96 20.53 10.22 -19.82
CA LYS A 96 20.11 9.99 -21.19
C LYS A 96 18.72 9.35 -21.30
N HIS A 97 18.38 8.44 -20.39
CA HIS A 97 17.20 7.57 -20.54
C HIS A 97 16.08 7.85 -19.52
N LEU A 98 16.34 8.54 -18.41
CA LEU A 98 15.28 8.91 -17.47
C LEU A 98 14.75 10.33 -17.77
N PRO A 99 13.42 10.52 -17.80
CA PRO A 99 12.82 11.80 -18.14
C PRO A 99 13.04 12.84 -17.04
N ASN A 100 13.23 14.09 -17.45
CA ASN A 100 13.24 15.22 -16.52
C ASN A 100 11.81 15.56 -16.03
N PRO A 101 11.64 16.39 -14.99
CA PRO A 101 10.32 16.76 -14.47
C PRO A 101 9.36 17.39 -15.49
N LEU A 102 9.86 18.16 -16.46
CA LEU A 102 9.04 18.83 -17.48
C LEU A 102 8.39 17.85 -18.46
N GLU A 103 9.09 16.75 -18.75
CA GLU A 103 8.56 15.65 -19.57
C GLU A 103 7.69 14.71 -18.74
N ALA A 104 8.19 14.31 -17.57
CA ALA A 104 7.54 13.29 -16.73
C ALA A 104 6.20 13.75 -16.15
N GLN A 105 6.05 15.04 -15.78
CA GLN A 105 4.83 15.52 -15.14
C GLN A 105 3.62 15.46 -16.07
N LYS A 106 3.80 15.63 -17.39
CA LYS A 106 2.70 15.66 -18.36
C LYS A 106 1.86 14.39 -18.38
N TYR A 107 2.50 13.22 -18.27
CA TYR A 107 1.80 11.93 -18.27
C TYR A 107 1.61 11.34 -16.86
N ARG A 108 2.29 11.86 -15.84
CA ARG A 108 2.13 11.40 -14.45
C ARG A 108 1.01 12.12 -13.69
N ILE A 109 0.91 13.45 -13.81
CA ILE A 109 -0.09 14.24 -13.06
C ILE A 109 -1.52 13.73 -13.29
N PRO A 110 -1.96 13.41 -14.52
CA PRO A 110 -3.31 12.89 -14.75
C PRO A 110 -3.61 11.55 -14.05
N LYS A 111 -2.59 10.84 -13.57
CA LYS A 111 -2.73 9.54 -12.88
C LYS A 111 -2.79 9.69 -11.37
N ILE A 112 -1.99 10.61 -10.83
CA ILE A 112 -1.81 10.79 -9.37
C ILE A 112 -2.63 11.94 -8.79
N TRP A 113 -3.30 12.71 -9.65
CA TRP A 113 -4.10 13.87 -9.27
C TRP A 113 -5.39 13.95 -10.08
N HIS A 114 -6.53 13.94 -9.38
CA HIS A 114 -7.88 13.84 -9.96
C HIS A 114 -8.65 15.17 -9.97
N GLY A 115 -7.93 16.29 -9.91
CA GLY A 115 -8.55 17.59 -10.09
C GLY A 115 -8.77 17.96 -11.56
N ASP A 116 -9.30 19.16 -11.79
CA ASP A 116 -9.51 19.67 -13.14
C ASP A 116 -8.17 20.01 -13.81
N ALA A 117 -7.77 19.21 -14.81
CA ALA A 117 -6.53 19.39 -15.57
C ALA A 117 -6.51 20.71 -16.37
N ASP A 118 -7.67 21.25 -16.75
CA ASP A 118 -7.78 22.51 -17.51
C ASP A 118 -7.76 23.76 -16.63
N SER A 119 -7.88 23.58 -15.31
CA SER A 119 -7.72 24.65 -14.33
C SER A 119 -6.32 25.29 -14.40
N GLU A 120 -6.19 26.52 -13.91
CA GLU A 120 -4.89 27.20 -13.80
C GLU A 120 -3.90 26.41 -12.94
N PHE A 121 -4.39 25.77 -11.88
CA PHE A 121 -3.61 24.89 -11.01
C PHE A 121 -3.18 23.61 -11.75
N GLY A 122 -4.10 22.94 -12.46
CA GLY A 122 -3.81 21.76 -13.27
C GLY A 122 -2.77 22.02 -14.36
N LYS A 123 -2.87 23.15 -15.07
CA LYS A 123 -1.88 23.59 -16.06
C LYS A 123 -0.52 23.89 -15.43
N SER A 124 -0.50 24.47 -14.24
CA SER A 124 0.76 24.74 -13.50
C SER A 124 1.46 23.43 -13.11
N LEU A 125 0.69 22.44 -12.65
CA LEU A 125 1.18 21.08 -12.34
C LEU A 125 1.75 20.38 -13.58
N LEU A 126 1.03 20.39 -14.71
CA LEU A 126 1.45 19.72 -15.95
C LEU A 126 2.74 20.30 -16.52
N ASN A 127 2.93 21.62 -16.39
CA ASN A 127 4.08 22.33 -16.95
C ASN A 127 5.26 22.50 -15.99
N CYS A 128 5.15 21.99 -14.75
CA CYS A 128 6.16 22.21 -13.71
C CYS A 128 6.47 23.71 -13.52
N ASP A 129 5.42 24.53 -13.46
CA ASP A 129 5.57 25.99 -13.46
C ASP A 129 6.09 26.49 -12.10
N LYS A 130 7.26 27.12 -12.11
CA LYS A 130 7.86 27.74 -10.92
C LYS A 130 7.09 28.96 -10.40
N ASN A 131 6.34 29.63 -11.26
CA ASN A 131 5.57 30.83 -10.95
C ASN A 131 4.09 30.52 -10.64
N GLY A 132 3.67 29.28 -10.90
CA GLY A 132 2.34 28.81 -10.57
C GLY A 132 2.11 28.70 -9.07
N GLU A 133 0.91 28.27 -8.71
CA GLU A 133 0.56 28.00 -7.32
C GLU A 133 1.37 26.81 -6.77
N LEU A 134 1.76 26.90 -5.49
CA LEU A 134 2.54 25.89 -4.80
C LEU A 134 1.78 24.55 -4.75
N ALA A 135 2.44 23.46 -5.14
CA ALA A 135 1.94 22.11 -4.93
C ALA A 135 3.07 21.18 -4.52
N PHE A 136 3.10 20.81 -3.24
CA PHE A 136 4.10 19.93 -2.66
C PHE A 136 3.43 18.70 -2.04
N VAL A 137 3.95 17.51 -2.36
CA VAL A 137 3.44 16.25 -1.82
C VAL A 137 4.49 15.63 -0.92
N VAL A 138 4.11 15.32 0.32
CA VAL A 138 4.98 14.65 1.29
C VAL A 138 5.06 13.17 0.94
N THR A 139 6.26 12.68 0.62
CA THR A 139 6.48 11.27 0.25
C THR A 139 7.12 10.46 1.37
N ARG A 140 7.81 11.12 2.30
CA ARG A 140 8.51 10.45 3.40
C ARG A 140 8.67 11.41 4.57
N ILE A 141 8.44 10.90 5.78
CA ILE A 141 8.74 11.64 7.01
C ILE A 141 9.98 11.00 7.64
N VAL A 142 10.91 11.85 8.07
CA VAL A 142 12.13 11.44 8.77
C VAL A 142 12.22 12.23 10.06
N ILE A 143 12.50 11.54 11.15
CA ILE A 143 12.75 12.18 12.44
C ILE A 143 14.26 12.32 12.59
N ASP A 144 14.73 13.56 12.65
CA ASP A 144 16.16 13.82 12.84
C ASP A 144 16.58 13.37 14.24
N SER A 145 17.56 12.46 14.32
CA SER A 145 17.97 11.82 15.57
C SER A 145 18.67 12.77 16.55
N ARG A 146 19.17 13.92 16.08
CA ARG A 146 19.88 14.91 16.93
C ARG A 146 18.93 15.94 17.52
N SER A 147 18.03 16.47 16.70
CA SER A 147 17.11 17.54 17.07
C SER A 147 15.73 17.04 17.52
N GLY A 148 15.40 15.78 17.21
CA GLY A 148 14.08 15.20 17.44
C GLY A 148 12.98 15.82 16.56
N LYS A 149 13.35 16.71 15.62
CA LYS A 149 12.40 17.43 14.77
C LYS A 149 11.97 16.56 13.59
N GLU A 150 10.70 16.69 13.24
CA GLU A 150 10.13 16.07 12.06
C GLU A 150 10.57 16.85 10.80
N VAL A 151 11.09 16.10 9.84
CA VAL A 151 11.49 16.59 8.53
C VAL A 151 10.65 15.84 7.50
N SER A 152 9.79 16.57 6.80
CA SER A 152 8.93 16.03 5.76
C SER A 152 9.63 16.17 4.41
N ALA A 153 10.07 15.06 3.83
CA ALA A 153 10.64 15.00 2.49
C ALA A 153 9.54 14.73 1.46
N GLY A 154 9.66 15.36 0.31
CA GLY A 154 8.63 15.30 -0.71
C GLY A 154 9.06 15.90 -2.03
N ARG A 155 8.11 15.97 -2.96
CA ARG A 155 8.32 16.52 -4.30
C ARG A 155 7.48 17.77 -4.49
N LEU A 156 8.12 18.82 -5.01
CA LEU A 156 7.46 20.05 -5.42
C LEU A 156 7.09 19.96 -6.90
N TYR A 157 5.79 19.89 -7.20
CA TYR A 157 5.28 19.74 -8.57
C TYR A 157 5.03 21.08 -9.26
N SER A 158 4.65 22.11 -8.50
CA SER A 158 4.36 23.45 -9.01
C SER A 158 4.71 24.52 -7.96
N GLY A 159 4.97 25.73 -8.42
CA GLY A 159 5.30 26.91 -7.64
C GLY A 159 6.73 26.94 -7.11
N THR A 160 6.96 27.84 -6.14
CA THR A 160 8.25 28.01 -5.48
C THR A 160 8.06 27.97 -3.97
N MET A 161 8.71 27.00 -3.33
CA MET A 161 8.69 26.84 -1.88
C MET A 161 9.65 27.85 -1.24
N LYS A 162 9.22 28.54 -0.17
CA LYS A 162 10.06 29.50 0.56
C LYS A 162 10.01 29.25 2.07
N SER A 163 11.15 29.50 2.73
CA SER A 163 11.22 29.51 4.19
C SER A 163 10.27 30.58 4.76
N GLY A 164 9.46 30.23 5.76
CA GLY A 164 8.50 31.15 6.37
C GLY A 164 7.19 31.34 5.59
N MET A 165 6.94 30.56 4.53
CA MET A 165 5.70 30.64 3.75
C MET A 165 4.51 30.04 4.52
N ASP A 166 3.37 30.73 4.47
CA ASP A 166 2.08 30.21 4.93
C ASP A 166 1.48 29.28 3.84
N VAL A 167 0.97 28.14 4.28
CA VAL A 167 0.49 27.05 3.42
C VAL A 167 -0.79 26.44 3.97
N TYR A 168 -1.46 25.66 3.14
CA TYR A 168 -2.66 24.91 3.47
C TYR A 168 -2.41 23.41 3.28
N PHE A 169 -2.82 22.61 4.26
CA PHE A 169 -2.75 21.15 4.21
C PHE A 169 -4.14 20.63 3.82
N ASN A 170 -4.25 19.99 2.65
CA ASN A 170 -5.55 19.68 2.07
C ASN A 170 -6.21 18.45 2.70
N ASN A 171 -5.43 17.45 3.12
CA ASN A 171 -5.96 16.25 3.77
C ASN A 171 -6.34 16.60 5.23
N ALA A 172 -5.44 17.27 5.94
CA ALA A 172 -5.70 17.73 7.32
C ALA A 172 -6.66 18.94 7.42
N LYS A 173 -7.02 19.57 6.30
CA LYS A 173 -7.90 20.76 6.21
C LYS A 173 -7.53 21.88 7.17
N LYS A 174 -6.23 22.15 7.31
CA LYS A 174 -5.69 23.13 8.27
C LYS A 174 -4.63 23.99 7.60
N ALA A 175 -4.56 25.26 7.99
CA ALA A 175 -3.47 26.15 7.62
C ALA A 175 -2.22 25.82 8.45
N GLY A 176 -1.05 26.06 7.87
CA GLY A 176 0.24 25.85 8.53
C GLY A 176 1.30 26.79 7.98
N LYS A 177 2.51 26.68 8.53
CA LYS A 177 3.64 27.52 8.15
C LYS A 177 4.91 26.71 8.05
N ILE A 178 5.65 26.92 6.97
CA ILE A 178 6.91 26.22 6.74
C ILE A 178 8.03 26.99 7.43
N GLN A 179 8.78 26.32 8.31
CA GLN A 179 9.87 26.97 9.03
C GLN A 179 11.13 27.01 8.18
N GLN A 180 11.57 25.85 7.67
CA GLN A 180 12.79 25.72 6.87
C GLN A 180 12.53 24.88 5.62
N VAL A 181 13.26 25.19 4.56
CA VAL A 181 13.35 24.42 3.32
C VAL A 181 14.78 23.88 3.21
N LEU A 182 14.90 22.58 2.98
CA LEU A 182 16.14 21.83 3.00
C LEU A 182 16.29 21.08 1.67
N VAL A 183 17.49 21.09 1.10
CA VAL A 183 17.85 20.26 -0.07
C VAL A 183 19.05 19.41 0.31
N TYR A 184 19.08 18.17 -0.17
CA TYR A 184 20.18 17.25 0.14
C TYR A 184 21.31 17.40 -0.88
N ASN A 185 22.48 17.83 -0.41
CA ASN A 185 23.73 17.78 -1.14
C ASN A 185 24.49 16.50 -0.74
N GLY A 186 24.25 15.43 -1.50
CA GLY A 186 24.66 14.09 -1.11
C GLY A 186 23.96 13.67 0.19
N ILE A 187 24.74 13.44 1.25
CA ILE A 187 24.20 13.07 2.58
C ILE A 187 23.94 14.27 3.49
N LYS A 188 24.35 15.48 3.08
CA LYS A 188 24.27 16.68 3.92
C LYS A 188 23.01 17.48 3.58
N PRO A 189 22.10 17.73 4.52
CA PRO A 189 21.00 18.67 4.30
C PRO A 189 21.55 20.11 4.32
N GLU A 190 21.21 20.88 3.31
CA GLU A 190 21.52 22.30 3.18
C GLU A 190 20.23 23.11 3.24
N GLN A 191 20.18 24.12 4.10
CA GLN A 191 19.03 25.01 4.19
C GLN A 191 19.09 26.05 3.08
N LEU A 192 18.00 26.21 2.34
CA LEU A 192 17.86 27.21 1.27
C LEU A 192 16.68 28.15 1.58
N GLU A 193 16.76 29.37 1.06
CA GLU A 193 15.67 30.34 1.20
C GLU A 193 14.47 30.01 0.31
N SER A 194 14.74 29.51 -0.90
CA SER A 194 13.71 29.16 -1.88
C SER A 194 14.12 28.04 -2.82
N VAL A 195 13.15 27.21 -3.22
CA VAL A 195 13.34 26.09 -4.14
C VAL A 195 12.17 26.03 -5.14
N PRO A 196 12.43 26.01 -6.47
CA PRO A 196 11.38 25.99 -7.48
C PRO A 196 10.87 24.56 -7.77
N ALA A 197 9.72 24.49 -8.45
CA ALA A 197 9.11 23.26 -8.94
C ALA A 197 10.08 22.33 -9.69
N GLY A 198 9.80 21.03 -9.59
CA GLY A 198 10.58 19.94 -10.19
C GLY A 198 11.59 19.30 -9.24
N ASN A 199 11.86 19.94 -8.09
CA ASN A 199 12.83 19.46 -7.11
C ASN A 199 12.22 18.53 -6.07
N VAL A 200 13.06 17.62 -5.57
CA VAL A 200 12.84 16.89 -4.32
C VAL A 200 13.48 17.69 -3.20
N LEU A 201 12.72 17.98 -2.17
CA LEU A 201 13.16 18.80 -1.04
C LEU A 201 12.55 18.29 0.26
N ALA A 202 13.12 18.76 1.37
CA ALA A 202 12.61 18.52 2.69
C ALA A 202 12.15 19.83 3.34
N ILE A 203 11.12 19.77 4.16
CA ILE A 203 10.61 20.90 4.93
C ILE A 203 10.56 20.56 6.41
N SER A 204 10.72 21.57 7.26
CA SER A 204 10.57 21.45 8.71
C SER A 204 9.51 22.42 9.24
N GLY A 205 9.01 22.12 10.45
CA GLY A 205 8.01 22.94 11.13
C GLY A 205 6.57 22.65 10.75
N VAL A 206 6.32 21.53 10.07
CA VAL A 206 4.99 21.03 9.73
C VAL A 206 4.75 19.69 10.41
N ASP A 207 3.52 19.48 10.87
CA ASP A 207 3.04 18.23 11.48
C ASP A 207 1.93 17.67 10.59
N VAL A 208 2.32 16.78 9.68
CA VAL A 208 1.50 16.21 8.60
C VAL A 208 1.87 14.74 8.40
N ASP A 209 1.03 14.00 7.69
CA ASP A 209 1.25 12.58 7.38
C ASP A 209 1.80 12.37 5.96
N VAL A 210 2.32 11.18 5.69
CA VAL A 210 2.76 10.78 4.35
C VAL A 210 1.58 10.81 3.38
N GLY A 211 1.76 11.39 2.19
CA GLY A 211 0.69 11.62 1.22
C GLY A 211 -0.03 12.95 1.38
N GLU A 212 0.28 13.76 2.41
CA GLU A 212 -0.29 15.09 2.55
C GLU A 212 0.07 15.98 1.34
N THR A 213 -0.94 16.71 0.87
CA THR A 213 -0.81 17.68 -0.22
C THR A 213 -0.80 19.09 0.36
N ILE A 214 0.31 19.80 0.18
CA ILE A 214 0.54 21.15 0.68
C ILE A 214 0.43 22.14 -0.48
N THR A 215 -0.49 23.11 -0.35
CA THR A 215 -0.76 24.17 -1.35
C THR A 215 -0.82 25.55 -0.69
N GLN A 216 -1.07 26.62 -1.45
CA GLN A 216 -1.24 27.97 -0.86
C GLN A 216 -2.68 28.23 -0.37
N LYS A 217 -3.67 27.68 -1.06
CA LYS A 217 -5.10 27.71 -0.71
C LYS A 217 -5.69 26.30 -0.83
N GLU A 218 -6.89 26.11 -0.31
CA GLU A 218 -7.62 24.85 -0.47
C GLU A 218 -7.74 24.46 -1.95
N GLN A 219 -7.31 23.24 -2.26
CA GLN A 219 -7.27 22.64 -3.59
C GLN A 219 -7.58 21.14 -3.52
N THR A 220 -7.76 20.49 -4.66
CA THR A 220 -7.90 19.04 -4.75
C THR A 220 -6.59 18.35 -4.34
N SER A 221 -6.64 17.46 -3.36
CA SER A 221 -5.50 16.65 -2.93
C SER A 221 -5.04 15.65 -4.00
N PHE A 222 -3.77 15.25 -3.93
CA PHE A 222 -3.25 14.07 -4.63
C PHE A 222 -3.79 12.79 -3.98
N GLU A 223 -3.67 11.67 -4.71
CA GLU A 223 -3.99 10.35 -4.18
C GLU A 223 -3.17 10.01 -2.93
N GLU A 224 -3.78 9.26 -2.01
CA GLU A 224 -3.06 8.69 -0.89
C GLU A 224 -2.00 7.70 -1.37
N ILE A 225 -0.81 7.76 -0.78
CA ILE A 225 0.25 6.79 -1.05
C ILE A 225 -0.14 5.48 -0.35
N LYS A 226 -0.83 4.59 -1.08
CA LYS A 226 -1.15 3.24 -0.60
C LYS A 226 0.03 2.31 -0.81
N HIS A 227 0.30 1.49 0.20
CA HIS A 227 1.18 0.33 0.03
C HIS A 227 0.36 -0.79 -0.64
N ILE A 228 0.98 -1.53 -1.58
CA ILE A 228 0.29 -2.60 -2.33
C ILE A 228 -0.20 -3.71 -1.38
N PHE A 229 0.57 -3.98 -0.33
CA PHE A 229 0.24 -5.01 0.68
C PHE A 229 -0.48 -4.44 1.89
N GLN A 230 -1.50 -5.17 2.36
CA GLN A 230 -2.24 -4.85 3.57
C GLN A 230 -1.59 -5.50 4.80
N PRO A 231 -1.70 -4.90 6.00
CA PRO A 231 -1.31 -5.54 7.25
C PRO A 231 -2.12 -6.82 7.48
N VAL A 232 -1.42 -7.92 7.73
CA VAL A 232 -2.02 -9.26 7.94
C VAL A 232 -1.63 -9.91 9.26
N ILE A 233 -0.68 -9.34 9.98
CA ILE A 233 -0.32 -9.77 11.33
C ILE A 233 -0.48 -8.59 12.28
N THR A 234 -1.05 -8.86 13.45
CA THR A 234 -1.21 -7.93 14.57
C THR A 234 -0.59 -8.50 15.84
N LYS A 235 0.09 -7.65 16.63
CA LYS A 235 0.52 -7.95 18.00
C LYS A 235 0.01 -6.85 18.92
N SER A 236 -0.36 -7.19 20.15
CA SER A 236 -0.46 -6.16 21.19
C SER A 236 0.94 -5.77 21.68
N ILE A 237 1.09 -4.49 22.01
CA ILE A 237 2.32 -3.90 22.54
C ILE A 237 1.96 -3.04 23.75
N GLU A 238 2.66 -3.28 24.85
CA GLU A 238 2.45 -2.63 26.13
C GLU A 238 3.78 -2.24 26.77
N VAL A 239 3.76 -1.20 27.58
CA VAL A 239 4.92 -0.82 28.38
C VAL A 239 5.11 -1.76 29.58
N VAL A 240 6.36 -2.02 29.94
CA VAL A 240 6.65 -2.77 31.18
C VAL A 240 6.24 -1.95 32.42
N LYS A 241 6.39 -0.62 32.35
CA LYS A 241 6.05 0.31 33.42
C LYS A 241 4.97 1.26 32.95
N THR A 242 3.84 1.31 33.66
CA THR A 242 2.67 2.14 33.30
C THR A 242 3.01 3.63 33.13
N GLN A 243 4.01 4.14 33.86
CA GLN A 243 4.47 5.54 33.74
C GLN A 243 5.01 5.89 32.34
N ASP A 244 5.45 4.90 31.56
CA ASP A 244 6.03 5.09 30.23
C ASP A 244 4.95 5.06 29.12
N LEU A 245 3.67 4.85 29.47
CA LEU A 245 2.57 4.77 28.51
C LEU A 245 2.46 6.02 27.59
N PRO A 246 2.57 7.27 28.08
CA PRO A 246 2.55 8.44 27.21
C PRO A 246 3.71 8.43 26.19
N LYS A 247 4.89 7.95 26.62
CA LYS A 247 6.07 7.83 25.75
C LYS A 247 5.86 6.76 24.69
N LEU A 248 5.22 5.63 25.02
CA LEU A 248 4.87 4.60 24.04
C LEU A 248 3.93 5.14 22.97
N ILE A 249 2.86 5.84 23.37
CA ILE A 249 1.88 6.42 22.43
C ILE A 249 2.56 7.38 21.46
N GLU A 250 3.46 8.24 21.95
CA GLU A 250 4.23 9.16 21.11
C GLU A 250 5.15 8.41 20.13
N ILE A 251 5.85 7.38 20.59
CA ILE A 251 6.74 6.56 19.74
C ILE A 251 5.93 5.81 18.68
N LEU A 252 4.80 5.21 19.06
CA LEU A 252 3.95 4.47 18.13
C LEU A 252 3.42 5.40 17.03
N ARG A 253 2.92 6.59 17.38
CA ARG A 253 2.51 7.60 16.38
C ARG A 253 3.65 7.93 15.41
N LYS A 254 4.87 8.10 15.92
CA LYS A 254 6.07 8.34 15.08
C LYS A 254 6.39 7.16 14.17
N VAL A 255 6.31 5.93 14.68
CA VAL A 255 6.53 4.71 13.89
C VAL A 255 5.52 4.60 12.75
N SER A 256 4.23 4.86 13.01
CA SER A 256 3.19 4.82 11.97
C SER A 256 3.39 5.89 10.89
N LYS A 257 3.93 7.06 11.25
CA LYS A 257 4.31 8.11 10.29
C LYS A 257 5.56 7.77 9.47
N GLU A 258 6.55 7.12 10.08
CA GLU A 258 7.78 6.67 9.41
C GLU A 258 7.49 5.54 8.40
N ASP A 259 6.59 4.62 8.75
CA ASP A 259 6.20 3.48 7.94
C ASP A 259 4.67 3.35 7.80
N PRO A 260 4.09 3.84 6.68
CA PRO A 260 2.66 3.79 6.41
C PRO A 260 2.07 2.37 6.28
N SER A 261 2.92 1.35 6.08
CA SER A 261 2.48 -0.06 6.02
C SER A 261 2.14 -0.63 7.40
N ILE A 262 2.46 0.11 8.47
CA ILE A 262 2.09 -0.23 9.84
C ILE A 262 0.79 0.48 10.21
N LYS A 263 -0.17 -0.27 10.75
CA LYS A 263 -1.40 0.27 11.34
C LYS A 263 -1.38 0.10 12.84
N ILE A 264 -1.64 1.19 13.54
CA ILE A 264 -1.64 1.24 15.00
C ILE A 264 -3.04 1.59 15.48
N SER A 265 -3.55 0.80 16.42
CA SER A 265 -4.77 1.10 17.16
C SER A 265 -4.41 1.26 18.63
N ILE A 266 -4.78 2.38 19.24
CA ILE A 266 -4.45 2.67 20.63
C ILE A 266 -5.77 2.67 21.41
N ASN A 267 -5.89 1.78 22.40
CA ASN A 267 -6.98 1.83 23.34
C ASN A 267 -6.54 2.65 24.56
N GLU A 268 -7.01 3.89 24.64
CA GLU A 268 -6.66 4.81 25.74
C GLU A 268 -7.25 4.38 27.09
N GLU A 269 -8.31 3.58 27.10
CA GLU A 269 -8.95 3.08 28.34
C GLU A 269 -8.18 1.92 28.96
N THR A 270 -7.70 0.99 28.14
CA THR A 270 -6.95 -0.19 28.62
C THR A 270 -5.44 0.02 28.65
N GLY A 271 -4.93 1.02 27.91
CA GLY A 271 -3.51 1.21 27.67
C GLY A 271 -2.89 0.18 26.72
N GLU A 272 -3.70 -0.74 26.19
CA GLU A 272 -3.28 -1.74 25.22
C GLU A 272 -3.24 -1.10 23.82
N SER A 273 -2.09 -1.24 23.14
CA SER A 273 -1.94 -0.81 21.75
C SER A 273 -1.77 -2.01 20.85
N LEU A 274 -2.42 -2.01 19.69
CA LEU A 274 -2.29 -3.03 18.66
C LEU A 274 -1.40 -2.50 17.54
N LEU A 275 -0.35 -3.26 17.21
CA LEU A 275 0.59 -3.00 16.14
C LEU A 275 0.36 -4.02 15.02
N SER A 276 -0.08 -3.55 13.86
CA SER A 276 -0.36 -4.40 12.69
C SER A 276 0.60 -4.12 11.55
N GLY A 277 1.12 -5.15 10.88
CA GLY A 277 2.07 -5.03 9.79
C GLY A 277 2.01 -6.20 8.79
N MET A 278 2.91 -6.18 7.82
CA MET A 278 2.95 -7.15 6.71
C MET A 278 3.38 -8.57 7.11
N GLY A 279 4.06 -8.74 8.25
CA GLY A 279 4.58 -10.05 8.65
C GLY A 279 5.30 -10.01 10.01
N GLU A 280 5.66 -11.19 10.51
CA GLU A 280 6.22 -11.34 11.85
C GLU A 280 7.58 -10.65 11.99
N LEU A 281 8.48 -10.85 11.03
CA LEU A 281 9.80 -10.21 11.00
C LEU A 281 9.68 -8.69 10.95
N HIS A 282 8.70 -8.17 10.22
CA HIS A 282 8.46 -6.74 10.14
C HIS A 282 8.10 -6.18 11.53
N LEU A 283 7.16 -6.81 12.24
CA LEU A 283 6.80 -6.38 13.60
C LEU A 283 7.96 -6.56 14.60
N GLU A 284 8.77 -7.61 14.46
CA GLU A 284 9.95 -7.85 15.30
C GLU A 284 11.02 -6.76 15.12
N ILE A 285 11.29 -6.33 13.87
CA ILE A 285 12.21 -5.22 13.60
C ILE A 285 11.73 -3.95 14.29
N ILE A 286 10.43 -3.64 14.20
CA ILE A 286 9.86 -2.45 14.82
C ILE A 286 9.94 -2.51 16.34
N GLU A 287 9.60 -3.65 16.93
CA GLU A 287 9.76 -3.88 18.37
C GLU A 287 11.22 -3.65 18.81
N ASN A 288 12.17 -4.25 18.09
CA ASN A 288 13.59 -4.09 18.36
C ASN A 288 14.04 -2.63 18.22
N ARG A 289 13.60 -1.91 17.19
CA ARG A 289 13.91 -0.47 17.02
C ARG A 289 13.37 0.37 18.18
N ILE A 290 12.16 0.08 18.67
CA ILE A 290 11.60 0.76 19.85
C ILE A 290 12.51 0.54 21.09
N LYS A 291 12.97 -0.70 21.29
CA LYS A 291 13.89 -1.05 22.39
C LYS A 291 15.27 -0.40 22.23
N THR A 292 15.91 -0.57 21.06
CA THR A 292 17.32 -0.18 20.84
C THR A 292 17.51 1.29 20.50
N GLU A 293 16.65 1.88 19.66
CA GLU A 293 16.80 3.26 19.19
C GLU A 293 16.08 4.25 20.11
N LYS A 294 14.90 3.90 20.62
CA LYS A 294 14.07 4.80 21.45
C LYS A 294 14.22 4.55 22.95
N GLY A 295 14.91 3.47 23.34
CA GLY A 295 15.21 3.13 24.73
C GLY A 295 13.96 2.91 25.57
N LEU A 296 12.95 2.25 25.00
CA LEU A 296 11.71 1.93 25.70
C LEU A 296 11.52 0.41 25.80
N GLU A 297 11.45 -0.09 27.02
CA GLU A 297 11.16 -1.49 27.29
C GLU A 297 9.66 -1.78 27.11
N VAL A 298 9.36 -2.70 26.20
CA VAL A 298 8.00 -3.09 25.80
C VAL A 298 7.82 -4.60 25.86
N LYS A 299 6.60 -5.03 26.15
CA LYS A 299 6.14 -6.41 26.04
C LYS A 299 5.20 -6.52 24.86
N THR A 300 5.31 -7.60 24.10
CA THR A 300 4.46 -7.91 22.97
C THR A 300 3.77 -9.25 23.16
N SER A 301 2.55 -9.39 22.65
CA SER A 301 1.85 -10.68 22.59
C SER A 301 2.28 -11.50 21.37
N ALA A 302 1.83 -12.75 21.32
CA ALA A 302 2.01 -13.60 20.14
C ALA A 302 1.36 -12.94 18.89
N PRO A 303 1.96 -13.10 17.69
CA PRO A 303 1.38 -12.60 16.46
C PRO A 303 0.03 -13.27 16.20
N ILE A 304 -0.95 -12.46 15.81
CA ILE A 304 -2.28 -12.88 15.44
C ILE A 304 -2.50 -12.53 13.97
N VAL A 305 -3.09 -13.44 13.21
CA VAL A 305 -3.46 -13.18 11.82
C VAL A 305 -4.77 -12.40 11.74
N VAL A 306 -4.78 -11.40 10.86
CA VAL A 306 -5.98 -10.63 10.55
C VAL A 306 -6.71 -11.32 9.40
N TYR A 307 -7.95 -11.74 9.65
CA TYR A 307 -8.77 -12.41 8.65
C TYR A 307 -9.70 -11.40 7.97
N ARG A 308 -10.48 -11.87 6.98
CA ARG A 308 -11.59 -11.10 6.41
C ARG A 308 -12.85 -11.92 6.38
N GLU A 309 -14.00 -11.27 6.43
CA GLU A 309 -15.30 -11.92 6.29
C GLU A 309 -15.90 -11.64 4.92
N SER A 310 -16.50 -12.67 4.31
CA SER A 310 -17.18 -12.53 3.03
C SER A 310 -18.34 -13.52 2.90
N VAL A 311 -19.00 -13.55 1.75
CA VAL A 311 -20.14 -14.44 1.48
C VAL A 311 -19.93 -15.18 0.16
N LEU A 312 -20.52 -16.36 0.01
CA LEU A 312 -20.42 -17.15 -1.23
C LEU A 312 -21.61 -16.97 -2.17
N LYS A 313 -22.76 -16.55 -1.64
CA LYS A 313 -24.02 -16.52 -2.38
C LYS A 313 -24.72 -15.19 -2.18
N SER A 314 -25.66 -14.92 -3.07
CA SER A 314 -26.58 -13.80 -2.91
C SER A 314 -27.65 -14.15 -1.88
N SER A 315 -27.92 -13.24 -0.94
CA SER A 315 -29.00 -13.37 0.02
C SER A 315 -30.36 -13.04 -0.60
N ALA A 316 -31.44 -13.47 0.07
CA ALA A 316 -32.72 -12.77 -0.10
C ALA A 316 -32.65 -11.40 0.60
N PRO A 317 -33.49 -10.41 0.22
CA PRO A 317 -33.60 -9.17 0.98
C PRO A 317 -34.06 -9.45 2.42
N SER A 318 -33.31 -8.97 3.40
CA SER A 318 -33.63 -9.06 4.83
C SER A 318 -34.12 -7.71 5.36
N GLU A 319 -35.20 -7.73 6.14
CA GLU A 319 -35.73 -6.54 6.81
C GLU A 319 -34.97 -6.29 8.11
N GLY A 320 -34.40 -5.09 8.26
CA GLY A 320 -34.00 -4.54 9.54
C GLY A 320 -34.91 -3.39 9.92
N ARG A 321 -35.44 -3.43 11.14
CA ARG A 321 -36.42 -2.47 11.63
C ARG A 321 -35.81 -1.61 12.72
N SER A 322 -36.10 -0.31 12.71
CA SER A 322 -35.64 0.60 13.76
C SER A 322 -36.20 0.22 15.13
N PRO A 323 -35.51 0.54 16.23
CA PRO A 323 -35.98 0.32 17.60
C PRO A 323 -37.39 0.84 17.87
N ASN A 324 -37.75 2.00 17.31
CA ASN A 324 -39.11 2.58 17.40
C ASN A 324 -40.14 1.92 16.46
N LYS A 325 -39.73 0.95 15.65
CA LYS A 325 -40.53 0.19 14.68
C LYS A 325 -41.17 1.00 13.54
N HIS A 326 -40.79 2.26 13.37
CA HIS A 326 -41.36 3.13 12.35
C HIS A 326 -40.62 3.10 11.01
N ASN A 327 -39.38 2.61 10.98
CA ASN A 327 -38.58 2.54 9.77
C ASN A 327 -38.12 1.11 9.52
N SER A 328 -38.15 0.69 8.25
CA SER A 328 -37.66 -0.62 7.81
C SER A 328 -36.72 -0.44 6.62
N PHE A 329 -35.62 -1.19 6.62
CA PHE A 329 -34.63 -1.21 5.55
C PHE A 329 -34.53 -2.64 5.02
N PHE A 330 -34.68 -2.82 3.72
CA PHE A 330 -34.61 -4.13 3.07
C PHE A 330 -33.28 -4.24 2.33
N ILE A 331 -32.37 -5.05 2.87
CA ILE A 331 -30.99 -5.14 2.40
C ILE A 331 -30.68 -6.53 1.88
N LYS A 332 -29.93 -6.56 0.79
CA LYS A 332 -29.39 -7.75 0.16
C LYS A 332 -27.86 -7.71 0.22
N VAL A 333 -27.23 -8.87 0.44
CA VAL A 333 -25.78 -9.03 0.44
C VAL A 333 -25.41 -10.12 -0.56
N GLU A 334 -24.42 -9.86 -1.41
CA GLU A 334 -23.91 -10.79 -2.40
C GLU A 334 -22.40 -10.64 -2.58
N PRO A 335 -21.68 -11.66 -3.08
CA PRO A 335 -20.26 -11.50 -3.40
C PRO A 335 -20.09 -10.44 -4.48
N LEU A 336 -19.10 -9.57 -4.32
CA LEU A 336 -18.79 -8.57 -5.33
C LEU A 336 -18.25 -9.29 -6.59
N PRO A 337 -18.65 -8.86 -7.80
CA PRO A 337 -18.07 -9.39 -9.04
C PRO A 337 -16.55 -9.22 -9.04
N GLN A 338 -15.84 -10.27 -9.45
CA GLN A 338 -14.37 -10.32 -9.44
C GLN A 338 -13.72 -9.14 -10.17
N GLU A 339 -14.27 -8.74 -11.32
CA GLU A 339 -13.80 -7.59 -12.11
C GLU A 339 -13.84 -6.28 -11.30
N LEU A 340 -14.90 -6.05 -10.52
CA LEU A 340 -15.00 -4.87 -9.67
C LEU A 340 -14.03 -4.92 -8.49
N PHE A 341 -13.87 -6.10 -7.89
CA PHE A 341 -12.93 -6.28 -6.79
C PHE A 341 -11.50 -5.96 -7.24
N GLU A 342 -11.08 -6.45 -8.41
CA GLU A 342 -9.75 -6.18 -8.97
C GLU A 342 -9.52 -4.70 -9.28
N LEU A 343 -10.55 -3.98 -9.76
CA LEU A 343 -10.46 -2.53 -9.99
C LEU A 343 -10.29 -1.75 -8.68
N ILE A 344 -10.96 -2.16 -7.60
CA ILE A 344 -10.77 -1.55 -6.28
C ILE A 344 -9.37 -1.85 -5.75
N ASP A 345 -8.94 -3.11 -5.84
CA ASP A 345 -7.65 -3.56 -5.30
C ASP A 345 -6.45 -2.91 -6.01
N LYS A 346 -6.54 -2.72 -7.34
CA LYS A 346 -5.54 -1.98 -8.13
C LYS A 346 -5.59 -0.46 -7.93
N GLY A 347 -6.65 0.05 -7.29
CA GLY A 347 -6.87 1.48 -7.10
C GLY A 347 -7.46 2.21 -8.31
N ASP A 348 -7.79 1.49 -9.39
CA ASP A 348 -8.46 2.06 -10.57
C ASP A 348 -9.85 2.62 -10.21
N LEU A 349 -10.56 1.93 -9.30
CA LEU A 349 -11.80 2.41 -8.69
C LEU A 349 -11.50 3.04 -7.32
N SER A 350 -11.63 4.36 -7.23
CA SER A 350 -11.39 5.13 -6.00
C SER A 350 -12.34 4.70 -4.86
N GLU A 351 -11.78 4.49 -3.67
CA GLU A 351 -12.55 4.30 -2.44
C GLU A 351 -13.12 5.62 -1.90
N GLY A 352 -14.24 5.51 -1.17
CA GLY A 352 -14.96 6.60 -0.52
C GLY A 352 -16.39 6.77 -1.03
N ARG A 353 -17.11 7.70 -0.40
CA ARG A 353 -18.50 8.00 -0.74
C ARG A 353 -18.61 8.65 -2.12
N ILE A 354 -19.48 8.09 -2.96
CA ILE A 354 -19.67 8.50 -4.34
C ILE A 354 -20.69 9.64 -4.41
N LYS A 355 -20.20 10.82 -4.82
CA LYS A 355 -21.06 11.99 -5.07
C LYS A 355 -21.54 11.96 -6.52
N LYS A 356 -22.66 12.65 -6.81
CA LYS A 356 -23.28 12.74 -8.15
C LYS A 356 -22.34 13.24 -9.28
N LYS A 357 -21.16 13.77 -8.96
CA LYS A 357 -20.16 14.29 -9.90
C LYS A 357 -18.82 13.55 -9.86
N SER A 358 -18.76 12.34 -9.30
CA SER A 358 -17.54 11.53 -9.31
C SER A 358 -17.24 11.04 -10.74
N GLU A 359 -16.59 11.90 -11.54
CA GLU A 359 -16.28 11.62 -12.95
C GLU A 359 -15.42 10.38 -13.12
N GLN A 360 -14.49 10.10 -12.20
CA GLN A 360 -13.60 8.95 -12.26
C GLN A 360 -14.38 7.64 -12.15
N VAL A 361 -15.16 7.46 -11.10
CA VAL A 361 -16.01 6.27 -10.90
C VAL A 361 -16.97 6.09 -12.08
N THR A 362 -17.53 7.17 -12.59
CA THR A 362 -18.40 7.12 -13.77
C THR A 362 -17.65 6.67 -15.02
N LYS A 363 -16.44 7.20 -15.28
CA LYS A 363 -15.60 6.82 -16.43
C LYS A 363 -15.16 5.35 -16.36
N VAL A 364 -14.71 4.90 -15.19
CA VAL A 364 -14.24 3.52 -14.98
C VAL A 364 -15.39 2.53 -15.17
N LEU A 365 -16.52 2.75 -14.48
CA LEU A 365 -17.69 1.86 -14.58
C LEU A 365 -18.33 1.89 -15.98
N SER A 366 -18.40 3.05 -16.64
CA SER A 366 -18.86 3.13 -18.04
C SER A 366 -17.91 2.39 -18.99
N GLY A 367 -16.61 2.41 -18.71
CA GLY A 367 -15.58 1.72 -19.49
C GLY A 367 -15.71 0.20 -19.48
N ILE A 368 -16.22 -0.36 -18.40
CA ILE A 368 -16.58 -1.80 -18.28
C ILE A 368 -18.01 -2.10 -18.74
N GLY A 369 -18.72 -1.11 -19.30
CA GLY A 369 -20.03 -1.29 -19.94
C GLY A 369 -21.25 -1.06 -19.06
N TRP A 370 -21.11 -0.47 -17.87
CA TRP A 370 -22.25 -0.18 -16.99
C TRP A 370 -23.10 0.98 -17.50
N GLY A 371 -24.41 0.87 -17.30
CA GLY A 371 -25.35 1.94 -17.64
C GLY A 371 -25.30 3.12 -16.65
N ALA A 372 -25.70 4.31 -17.10
CA ALA A 372 -25.74 5.50 -16.26
C ALA A 372 -26.62 5.34 -15.00
N ASP A 373 -27.70 4.55 -15.11
CA ASP A 373 -28.59 4.25 -13.98
C ASP A 373 -27.92 3.31 -12.96
N GLU A 374 -27.16 2.31 -13.40
CA GLU A 374 -26.43 1.39 -12.51
C GLU A 374 -25.31 2.11 -11.76
N ILE A 375 -24.59 3.00 -12.45
CA ILE A 375 -23.55 3.83 -11.84
C ILE A 375 -24.14 4.76 -10.77
N ARG A 376 -25.32 5.33 -11.02
CA ARG A 376 -26.01 6.22 -10.06
C ARG A 376 -26.42 5.50 -8.78
N ASN A 377 -26.60 4.18 -8.84
CA ASN A 377 -26.96 3.38 -7.68
C ASN A 377 -25.78 3.15 -6.73
N VAL A 378 -24.54 3.28 -7.21
CA VAL A 378 -23.34 3.19 -6.35
C VAL A 378 -23.30 4.39 -5.40
N LYS A 379 -23.29 4.12 -4.09
CA LYS A 379 -23.25 5.15 -3.04
C LYS A 379 -21.93 5.21 -2.33
N ASP A 380 -21.31 4.06 -2.10
CA ASP A 380 -20.08 3.99 -1.33
C ASP A 380 -19.20 2.83 -1.79
N VAL A 381 -17.89 3.04 -1.73
CA VAL A 381 -16.86 2.04 -1.98
C VAL A 381 -15.93 2.05 -0.78
N TYR A 382 -15.95 1.00 0.03
CA TYR A 382 -15.29 0.99 1.33
C TYR A 382 -14.55 -0.32 1.58
N LYS A 383 -13.21 -0.27 1.67
CA LYS A 383 -12.32 -1.40 2.01
C LYS A 383 -12.57 -2.66 1.18
N GLY A 384 -12.76 -2.50 -0.13
CA GLY A 384 -13.05 -3.62 -1.03
C GLY A 384 -14.51 -4.11 -1.02
N ASN A 385 -15.43 -3.29 -0.51
CA ASN A 385 -16.87 -3.53 -0.50
C ASN A 385 -17.61 -2.37 -1.18
N MET A 386 -18.81 -2.60 -1.70
CA MET A 386 -19.61 -1.58 -2.36
C MET A 386 -21.05 -1.54 -1.85
N LEU A 387 -21.56 -0.33 -1.62
CA LEU A 387 -22.96 -0.06 -1.28
C LEU A 387 -23.73 0.46 -2.50
N PHE A 388 -24.89 -0.15 -2.72
CA PHE A 388 -25.84 0.19 -3.77
C PHE A 388 -27.18 0.62 -3.17
N ASP A 389 -27.83 1.58 -3.81
CA ASP A 389 -29.21 2.00 -3.53
C ASP A 389 -30.03 1.79 -4.80
N GLU A 390 -30.94 0.82 -4.74
CA GLU A 390 -31.87 0.46 -5.82
C GLU A 390 -33.32 0.82 -5.45
N THR A 391 -33.51 1.63 -4.40
CA THR A 391 -34.83 2.04 -3.95
C THR A 391 -35.54 2.91 -4.99
N ARG A 392 -36.88 2.86 -5.01
CA ARG A 392 -37.71 3.64 -5.95
C ARG A 392 -38.87 4.30 -5.23
N GLY A 393 -39.04 5.60 -5.44
CA GLY A 393 -40.24 6.33 -5.01
C GLY A 393 -40.26 6.76 -3.54
N GLU A 394 -39.18 6.57 -2.77
CA GLU A 394 -39.08 7.08 -1.40
C GLU A 394 -38.68 8.55 -1.38
N VAL A 395 -39.48 9.38 -0.71
CA VAL A 395 -39.29 10.84 -0.67
C VAL A 395 -38.20 11.24 0.32
N HIS A 396 -38.09 10.53 1.44
CA HIS A 396 -37.19 10.91 2.55
C HIS A 396 -35.82 10.22 2.51
N ILE A 397 -35.49 9.48 1.44
CA ILE A 397 -34.21 8.75 1.34
C ILE A 397 -32.99 9.67 1.47
N GLY A 398 -33.07 10.88 0.91
CA GLY A 398 -31.97 11.86 0.97
C GLY A 398 -31.61 12.28 2.39
N GLU A 399 -32.52 12.13 3.35
CA GLU A 399 -32.28 12.44 4.76
C GLU A 399 -31.57 11.31 5.51
N VAL A 400 -31.68 10.07 5.02
CA VAL A 400 -31.19 8.87 5.73
C VAL A 400 -30.02 8.17 5.05
N ILE A 401 -29.78 8.42 3.77
CA ILE A 401 -28.78 7.68 2.99
C ILE A 401 -27.35 7.80 3.56
N GLU A 402 -26.99 8.96 4.09
CA GLU A 402 -25.70 9.16 4.79
C GLU A 402 -25.59 8.26 6.03
N MET A 403 -26.69 8.09 6.77
CA MET A 403 -26.72 7.21 7.94
C MET A 403 -26.69 5.72 7.54
N VAL A 404 -27.23 5.38 6.37
CA VAL A 404 -27.10 4.02 5.79
C VAL A 404 -25.64 3.76 5.41
N MET A 405 -24.94 4.73 4.81
CA MET A 405 -23.51 4.62 4.50
C MET A 405 -22.67 4.47 5.78
N ASP A 406 -22.90 5.29 6.81
CA ASP A 406 -22.22 5.15 8.10
C ASP A 406 -22.41 3.73 8.69
N ALA A 407 -23.64 3.23 8.70
CA ALA A 407 -23.96 1.91 9.22
C ALA A 407 -23.37 0.78 8.38
N PHE A 408 -23.30 0.94 7.06
CA PHE A 408 -22.59 0.03 6.16
C PHE A 408 -21.10 -0.04 6.51
N GLU A 409 -20.42 1.11 6.59
CA GLU A 409 -18.99 1.19 6.97
C GLU A 409 -18.74 0.51 8.34
N MET A 410 -19.61 0.74 9.33
CA MET A 410 -19.52 0.08 10.65
C MET A 410 -19.59 -1.46 10.57
N VAL A 411 -20.43 -2.03 9.69
CA VAL A 411 -20.51 -3.48 9.50
C VAL A 411 -19.30 -3.98 8.71
N MET A 412 -18.83 -3.21 7.72
CA MET A 412 -17.64 -3.59 6.96
C MET A 412 -16.37 -3.60 7.83
N ASP A 413 -16.31 -2.76 8.86
CA ASP A 413 -15.21 -2.78 9.84
C ASP A 413 -15.30 -3.97 10.82
N GLN A 414 -16.51 -4.38 11.18
CA GLN A 414 -16.75 -5.47 12.13
C GLN A 414 -17.80 -6.44 11.58
N GLY A 415 -17.32 -7.44 10.85
CA GLY A 415 -18.15 -8.43 10.21
C GLY A 415 -18.97 -9.30 11.18
N PRO A 416 -20.08 -9.90 10.71
CA PRO A 416 -21.03 -10.62 11.58
C PRO A 416 -20.53 -11.93 12.20
N LEU A 417 -19.53 -12.62 11.63
CA LEU A 417 -19.05 -13.91 12.14
C LEU A 417 -18.18 -13.76 13.37
N SER A 418 -17.22 -12.84 13.33
CA SER A 418 -16.10 -12.78 14.26
C SER A 418 -15.57 -11.36 14.48
N ARG A 419 -16.28 -10.34 13.98
CA ARG A 419 -15.86 -8.93 13.96
C ARG A 419 -14.52 -8.73 13.26
N GLU A 420 -14.19 -9.57 12.29
CA GLU A 420 -13.08 -9.31 11.37
C GLU A 420 -13.60 -8.41 10.23
N PRO A 421 -12.76 -7.57 9.62
CA PRO A 421 -13.22 -6.68 8.55
C PRO A 421 -13.79 -7.47 7.36
N CYS A 422 -14.87 -6.96 6.77
CA CYS A 422 -15.46 -7.53 5.58
C CYS A 422 -14.65 -7.19 4.32
N MET A 423 -14.70 -8.07 3.32
CA MET A 423 -14.11 -7.85 2.01
C MET A 423 -14.96 -8.52 0.93
N ASN A 424 -14.91 -7.96 -0.29
CA ASN A 424 -15.52 -8.55 -1.48
C ASN A 424 -17.06 -8.67 -1.37
N LEU A 425 -17.71 -7.67 -0.77
CA LEU A 425 -19.17 -7.62 -0.62
C LEU A 425 -19.82 -6.54 -1.48
N LYS A 426 -20.92 -6.92 -2.14
CA LYS A 426 -21.92 -6.01 -2.68
C LYS A 426 -23.13 -5.98 -1.75
N VAL A 427 -23.38 -4.83 -1.15
CA VAL A 427 -24.53 -4.57 -0.28
C VAL A 427 -25.52 -3.69 -1.02
N THR A 428 -26.77 -4.11 -1.13
CA THR A 428 -27.80 -3.38 -1.88
C THR A 428 -28.98 -3.06 -0.97
N LEU A 429 -29.30 -1.77 -0.82
CA LEU A 429 -30.56 -1.31 -0.28
C LEU A 429 -31.63 -1.42 -1.37
N VAL A 430 -32.49 -2.43 -1.25
CA VAL A 430 -33.48 -2.79 -2.26
C VAL A 430 -34.76 -2.00 -2.08
N ASP A 431 -35.18 -1.82 -0.84
CA ASP A 431 -36.40 -1.09 -0.49
C ASP A 431 -36.27 -0.48 0.91
N ILE A 432 -37.10 0.51 1.20
CA ILE A 432 -37.10 1.23 2.47
C ILE A 432 -38.51 1.70 2.80
N LYS A 433 -38.84 1.73 4.09
CA LYS A 433 -40.05 2.35 4.62
C LYS A 433 -39.62 3.33 5.70
N LEU A 434 -39.99 4.59 5.52
CA LEU A 434 -39.64 5.66 6.44
C LEU A 434 -40.89 6.24 7.09
N HIS A 435 -40.76 6.63 8.37
CA HIS A 435 -41.75 7.50 9.00
C HIS A 435 -41.81 8.85 8.26
N GLU A 436 -42.87 9.66 8.43
CA GLU A 436 -42.99 10.98 7.80
C GLU A 436 -42.24 12.09 8.56
N ASP A 437 -42.19 12.01 9.90
CA ASP A 437 -41.45 12.95 10.73
C ASP A 437 -39.98 12.57 10.99
N ALA A 438 -39.06 13.51 10.78
CA ALA A 438 -37.61 13.33 10.92
C ALA A 438 -37.15 12.92 12.33
N ILE A 439 -37.91 13.30 13.36
CA ILE A 439 -37.67 12.94 14.76
C ILE A 439 -37.64 11.43 14.98
N HIS A 440 -38.35 10.66 14.13
CA HIS A 440 -38.39 9.20 14.19
C HIS A 440 -37.31 8.52 13.31
N ARG A 441 -36.48 9.28 12.61
CA ARG A 441 -35.47 8.81 11.64
C ARG A 441 -34.02 9.12 12.02
N GLY A 442 -33.75 9.48 13.28
CA GLY A 442 -32.40 9.83 13.72
C GLY A 442 -31.39 8.66 13.71
N PRO A 443 -30.09 8.92 13.92
CA PRO A 443 -29.02 7.92 13.87
C PRO A 443 -29.25 6.71 14.78
N ALA A 444 -29.75 6.95 16.00
CA ALA A 444 -30.10 5.90 16.97
C ALA A 444 -31.20 4.94 16.47
N GLN A 445 -31.94 5.33 15.42
CA GLN A 445 -32.98 4.51 14.79
C GLN A 445 -32.46 3.80 13.53
N VAL A 446 -31.73 4.53 12.68
CA VAL A 446 -31.26 4.04 11.38
C VAL A 446 -30.09 3.07 11.52
N TYR A 447 -29.07 3.41 12.32
CA TYR A 447 -27.87 2.57 12.46
C TYR A 447 -28.17 1.14 12.90
N PRO A 448 -28.92 0.88 13.99
CA PRO A 448 -29.22 -0.50 14.38
C PRO A 448 -30.05 -1.23 13.32
N ALA A 449 -31.03 -0.57 12.69
CA ALA A 449 -31.88 -1.19 11.68
C ALA A 449 -31.07 -1.68 10.46
N VAL A 450 -30.20 -0.82 9.92
CA VAL A 450 -29.35 -1.15 8.77
C VAL A 450 -28.33 -2.23 9.15
N ARG A 451 -27.70 -2.12 10.32
CA ARG A 451 -26.75 -3.14 10.81
C ARG A 451 -27.40 -4.51 10.94
N ASP A 452 -28.59 -4.58 11.49
CA ASP A 452 -29.33 -5.84 11.66
C ASP A 452 -29.77 -6.41 10.31
N ALA A 453 -30.25 -5.56 9.39
CA ALA A 453 -30.58 -6.00 8.02
C ALA A 453 -29.37 -6.62 7.31
N ILE A 454 -28.20 -5.95 7.35
CA ILE A 454 -26.97 -6.47 6.74
C ILE A 454 -26.55 -7.79 7.40
N LYS A 455 -26.58 -7.87 8.75
CA LYS A 455 -26.20 -9.09 9.48
C LYS A 455 -27.08 -10.28 9.12
N GLU A 456 -28.40 -10.10 9.07
CA GLU A 456 -29.32 -11.18 8.72
C GLU A 456 -29.18 -11.60 7.26
N ALA A 457 -29.04 -10.63 6.34
CA ALA A 457 -28.74 -10.91 4.94
C ALA A 457 -27.44 -11.70 4.80
N PHE A 458 -26.37 -11.27 5.49
CA PHE A 458 -25.07 -11.90 5.50
C PHE A 458 -25.14 -13.36 5.99
N LYS A 459 -25.82 -13.63 7.12
CA LYS A 459 -26.02 -15.01 7.63
C LYS A 459 -26.67 -15.94 6.61
N SER A 460 -27.63 -15.42 5.83
CA SER A 460 -28.31 -16.21 4.79
C SER A 460 -27.49 -16.38 3.50
N ALA A 461 -26.42 -15.58 3.32
CA ALA A 461 -25.60 -15.53 2.11
C ALA A 461 -24.47 -16.58 2.06
N SER A 462 -24.50 -17.60 2.92
CA SER A 462 -23.39 -18.56 3.11
C SER A 462 -22.06 -17.88 3.49
N PRO A 463 -21.96 -17.35 4.73
CA PRO A 463 -20.76 -16.70 5.25
C PRO A 463 -19.49 -17.54 5.17
N ILE A 464 -18.38 -16.88 4.86
CA ILE A 464 -17.03 -17.47 4.85
C ILE A 464 -16.02 -16.56 5.52
N LEU A 465 -14.94 -17.18 5.99
CA LEU A 465 -13.73 -16.49 6.41
C LEU A 465 -12.70 -16.56 5.27
N LEU A 466 -12.07 -15.45 4.97
CA LEU A 466 -10.90 -15.38 4.09
C LEU A 466 -9.65 -15.32 4.96
N GLU A 467 -8.68 -16.16 4.64
CA GLU A 467 -7.34 -16.11 5.23
C GLU A 467 -6.37 -15.39 4.30
N PRO A 468 -5.41 -14.65 4.84
CA PRO A 468 -4.34 -14.09 4.02
C PRO A 468 -3.33 -15.18 3.63
N LEU A 469 -2.97 -15.19 2.35
CA LEU A 469 -1.87 -15.98 1.80
C LEU A 469 -0.77 -15.04 1.32
N GLN A 470 0.46 -15.54 1.41
CA GLN A 470 1.64 -14.86 0.91
C GLN A 470 2.38 -15.77 -0.07
N VAL A 471 2.81 -15.19 -1.19
CA VAL A 471 3.71 -15.82 -2.13
C VAL A 471 5.12 -15.38 -1.78
N HIS A 472 5.95 -16.35 -1.41
CA HIS A 472 7.35 -16.14 -1.08
C HIS A 472 8.26 -16.69 -2.19
N MET A 473 9.28 -15.92 -2.52
CA MET A 473 10.42 -16.39 -3.32
C MET A 473 11.46 -16.96 -2.36
N LEU A 474 11.71 -18.25 -2.48
CA LEU A 474 12.64 -19.00 -1.64
C LEU A 474 13.87 -19.35 -2.47
N GLU A 475 14.99 -18.71 -2.17
CA GLU A 475 16.27 -19.02 -2.78
C GLU A 475 17.04 -19.97 -1.87
N VAL A 476 17.32 -21.18 -2.33
CA VAL A 476 18.01 -22.21 -1.55
C VAL A 476 19.06 -22.94 -2.39
N PRO A 477 20.15 -23.44 -1.80
CA PRO A 477 21.05 -24.35 -2.50
C PRO A 477 20.31 -25.60 -3.01
N GLU A 478 20.69 -26.12 -4.17
CA GLU A 478 20.05 -27.28 -4.79
C GLU A 478 19.92 -28.49 -3.85
N ALA A 479 20.97 -28.75 -3.06
CA ALA A 479 20.98 -29.85 -2.08
C ALA A 479 19.91 -29.72 -0.98
N LEU A 480 19.39 -28.52 -0.72
CA LEU A 480 18.42 -28.23 0.35
C LEU A 480 17.00 -28.02 -0.17
N MET A 481 16.79 -28.12 -1.49
CA MET A 481 15.47 -27.96 -2.13
C MET A 481 14.42 -28.90 -1.55
N GLY A 482 14.78 -30.17 -1.27
CA GLY A 482 13.87 -31.15 -0.68
C GLY A 482 13.42 -30.77 0.73
N ALA A 483 14.34 -30.24 1.56
CA ALA A 483 14.02 -29.78 2.91
C ALA A 483 13.11 -28.55 2.90
N ALA A 484 13.40 -27.57 2.03
CA ALA A 484 12.57 -26.38 1.85
C ALA A 484 11.16 -26.74 1.36
N SER A 485 11.05 -27.62 0.35
CA SER A 485 9.77 -28.07 -0.19
C SER A 485 8.93 -28.82 0.84
N LYS A 486 9.56 -29.68 1.65
CA LYS A 486 8.90 -30.38 2.75
C LYS A 486 8.38 -29.40 3.80
N LEU A 487 9.15 -28.37 4.15
CA LEU A 487 8.72 -27.35 5.09
C LEU A 487 7.50 -26.58 4.56
N VAL A 488 7.52 -26.16 3.29
CA VAL A 488 6.37 -25.50 2.64
C VAL A 488 5.12 -26.39 2.74
N GLY A 489 5.22 -27.66 2.35
CA GLY A 489 4.08 -28.59 2.43
C GLY A 489 3.57 -28.83 3.85
N SER A 490 4.45 -28.82 4.86
CA SER A 490 4.06 -28.97 6.27
C SER A 490 3.25 -27.81 6.82
N LYS A 491 3.33 -26.64 6.18
CA LYS A 491 2.65 -25.39 6.55
C LYS A 491 1.48 -25.06 5.62
N ARG A 492 0.79 -26.09 5.08
CA ARG A 492 -0.29 -25.96 4.08
C ARG A 492 0.12 -25.18 2.82
N GLY A 493 1.42 -25.02 2.58
CA GLY A 493 1.94 -24.28 1.46
C GLY A 493 1.91 -25.08 0.17
N GLN A 494 1.84 -24.37 -0.95
CA GLN A 494 1.89 -24.93 -2.30
C GLN A 494 3.06 -24.31 -3.07
N LEU A 495 3.85 -25.16 -3.72
CA LEU A 495 4.83 -24.71 -4.71
C LEU A 495 4.11 -24.36 -6.00
N LEU A 496 4.29 -23.12 -6.47
CA LEU A 496 3.71 -22.60 -7.71
C LEU A 496 4.66 -22.78 -8.89
N ASP A 497 5.94 -22.45 -8.69
CA ASP A 497 6.97 -22.51 -9.72
C ASP A 497 8.33 -22.86 -9.09
N MET A 498 9.24 -23.40 -9.90
CA MET A 498 10.60 -23.74 -9.49
C MET A 498 11.57 -23.47 -10.63
N LYS A 499 12.61 -22.69 -10.36
CA LYS A 499 13.65 -22.33 -11.34
C LYS A 499 15.03 -22.63 -10.79
N GLN A 500 15.90 -23.17 -11.64
CA GLN A 500 17.30 -23.38 -11.30
C GLN A 500 18.14 -22.27 -11.92
N GLU A 501 18.92 -21.57 -11.09
CA GLU A 501 19.86 -20.55 -11.54
C GLU A 501 21.23 -20.76 -10.90
N ALA A 502 22.22 -21.13 -11.71
CA ALA A 502 23.64 -21.18 -11.30
C ALA A 502 23.93 -21.95 -9.98
N GLY A 503 23.23 -23.06 -9.73
CA GLY A 503 23.40 -23.90 -8.52
C GLY A 503 22.49 -23.52 -7.35
N THR A 504 21.68 -22.46 -7.50
CA THR A 504 20.60 -22.07 -6.59
C THR A 504 19.26 -22.49 -7.17
N MET A 505 18.37 -23.01 -6.32
CA MET A 505 16.97 -23.24 -6.63
C MET A 505 16.14 -22.09 -6.11
N ILE A 506 15.34 -21.49 -6.98
CA ILE A 506 14.38 -20.44 -6.68
C ILE A 506 12.99 -21.09 -6.71
N LEU A 507 12.35 -21.18 -5.54
CA LEU A 507 11.02 -21.76 -5.39
C LEU A 507 10.01 -20.64 -5.15
N GLU A 508 8.95 -20.61 -5.94
CA GLU A 508 7.81 -19.72 -5.69
C GLU A 508 6.78 -20.51 -4.88
N ALA A 509 6.55 -20.10 -3.63
CA ALA A 509 5.73 -20.84 -2.68
C ALA A 509 4.61 -19.96 -2.13
N ARG A 510 3.37 -20.42 -2.24
CA ARG A 510 2.19 -19.76 -1.64
C ARG A 510 1.86 -20.42 -0.30
N LEU A 511 1.83 -19.67 0.78
CA LEU A 511 1.56 -20.17 2.13
C LEU A 511 0.50 -19.31 2.84
N PRO A 512 -0.38 -19.91 3.66
CA PRO A 512 -1.24 -19.15 4.57
C PRO A 512 -0.42 -18.49 5.68
N VAL A 513 -0.65 -17.20 5.95
CA VAL A 513 0.12 -16.44 6.94
C VAL A 513 0.04 -17.05 8.35
N ALA A 514 -1.08 -17.69 8.70
CA ALA A 514 -1.26 -18.36 9.99
C ALA A 514 -0.23 -19.48 10.23
N GLU A 515 0.17 -20.17 9.17
CA GLU A 515 1.15 -21.26 9.23
C GLU A 515 2.59 -20.73 9.17
N MET A 516 2.77 -19.46 8.77
CA MET A 516 4.06 -18.78 8.66
C MET A 516 4.56 -18.17 9.97
N ILE A 517 3.80 -18.28 11.07
CA ILE A 517 4.32 -17.93 12.39
C ILE A 517 5.55 -18.82 12.69
N GLY A 518 6.68 -18.20 13.04
CA GLY A 518 7.98 -18.86 13.20
C GLY A 518 8.73 -19.16 11.90
N TRP A 519 8.22 -18.71 10.74
CA TRP A 519 8.77 -19.04 9.42
C TRP A 519 10.28 -18.76 9.30
N ALA A 520 10.74 -17.60 9.78
CA ALA A 520 12.15 -17.23 9.68
C ALA A 520 13.07 -18.22 10.42
N SER A 521 12.62 -18.76 11.56
CA SER A 521 13.37 -19.75 12.34
C SER A 521 13.33 -21.11 11.66
N ASP A 522 12.13 -21.58 11.30
CA ASP A 522 11.90 -22.88 10.67
C ASP A 522 12.66 -22.98 9.33
N PHE A 523 12.56 -21.95 8.49
CA PHE A 523 13.22 -21.89 7.19
C PHE A 523 14.73 -21.81 7.33
N ARG A 524 15.26 -21.02 8.28
CA ARG A 524 16.69 -21.00 8.58
C ARG A 524 17.19 -22.36 9.02
N SER A 525 16.45 -23.08 9.87
CA SER A 525 16.82 -24.42 10.32
C SER A 525 16.81 -25.41 9.16
N ALA A 526 15.74 -25.44 8.36
CA ALA A 526 15.58 -26.34 7.22
C ALA A 526 16.61 -26.11 6.11
N THR A 527 17.16 -24.90 6.01
CA THR A 527 18.13 -24.51 4.99
C THR A 527 19.55 -24.31 5.53
N GLU A 528 19.82 -24.72 6.78
CA GLU A 528 21.12 -24.54 7.44
C GLU A 528 21.63 -23.09 7.39
N GLY A 529 20.71 -22.12 7.41
CA GLY A 529 20.98 -20.69 7.32
C GLY A 529 21.42 -20.18 5.95
N ARG A 530 21.35 -21.00 4.91
CA ARG A 530 21.75 -20.65 3.54
C ARG A 530 20.58 -20.25 2.63
N GLY A 531 19.35 -20.38 3.12
CA GLY A 531 18.15 -19.98 2.40
C GLY A 531 17.82 -18.51 2.59
N VAL A 532 17.31 -17.87 1.55
CA VAL A 532 16.71 -16.54 1.59
C VAL A 532 15.23 -16.65 1.24
N SER A 533 14.39 -15.94 1.98
CA SER A 533 12.94 -15.88 1.76
C SER A 533 12.52 -14.42 1.64
N SER A 534 11.88 -14.05 0.55
CA SER A 534 11.33 -12.71 0.33
C SER A 534 9.85 -12.78 -0.05
N LEU A 535 9.06 -11.82 0.44
CA LEU A 535 7.65 -11.68 0.06
C LEU A 535 7.57 -11.13 -1.37
N ARG A 536 6.79 -11.77 -2.22
CA ARG A 536 6.54 -11.36 -3.61
C ARG A 536 5.12 -10.86 -3.81
N ASP A 537 4.15 -11.56 -3.26
CA ASP A 537 2.72 -11.24 -3.46
C ASP A 537 1.88 -11.63 -2.23
N GLN A 538 0.69 -11.07 -2.13
CA GLN A 538 -0.24 -11.31 -1.03
C GLN A 538 -1.68 -11.26 -1.54
N SER A 539 -2.50 -12.21 -1.09
CA SER A 539 -3.92 -12.24 -1.40
C SER A 539 -4.74 -12.71 -0.21
N PHE A 540 -6.07 -12.52 -0.28
CA PHE A 540 -7.01 -13.18 0.62
C PHE A 540 -7.74 -14.26 -0.16
N GLU A 541 -7.73 -15.50 0.34
CA GLU A 541 -8.50 -16.60 -0.24
C GLU A 541 -9.40 -17.24 0.79
N ARG A 542 -10.40 -17.97 0.29
CA ARG A 542 -11.35 -18.68 1.13
C ARG A 542 -10.62 -19.71 1.99
N MET A 543 -10.83 -19.61 3.30
CA MET A 543 -10.38 -20.61 4.25
C MET A 543 -11.07 -21.96 3.99
N PRO A 544 -10.35 -23.10 4.09
CA PRO A 544 -10.98 -24.41 3.98
C PRO A 544 -12.10 -24.60 5.01
N ALA A 545 -13.23 -25.12 4.53
CA ALA A 545 -14.43 -25.29 5.34
C ALA A 545 -14.23 -26.18 6.58
N SER A 546 -13.23 -27.07 6.56
CA SER A 546 -12.92 -27.97 7.67
C SER A 546 -12.28 -27.28 8.87
N ILE A 547 -11.54 -26.19 8.68
CA ILE A 547 -10.85 -25.46 9.76
C ILE A 547 -11.54 -24.16 10.15
N GLN A 548 -12.41 -23.64 9.28
CA GLN A 548 -13.10 -22.36 9.50
C GLN A 548 -13.87 -22.28 10.83
N PRO A 549 -14.63 -23.30 11.30
CA PRO A 549 -15.35 -23.20 12.57
C PRO A 549 -14.43 -23.01 13.78
N ASP A 550 -13.30 -23.74 13.81
CA ASP A 550 -12.34 -23.67 14.92
C ASP A 550 -11.64 -22.30 14.96
N VAL A 551 -11.29 -21.76 13.78
CA VAL A 551 -10.69 -20.43 13.67
C VAL A 551 -11.69 -19.34 14.10
N ILE A 552 -12.94 -19.41 13.63
CA ILE A 552 -14.00 -18.46 14.05
C ILE A 552 -14.16 -18.50 15.57
N LYS A 553 -14.24 -19.70 16.16
CA LYS A 553 -14.35 -19.86 17.61
C LYS A 553 -13.16 -19.23 18.33
N SER A 554 -11.94 -19.52 17.89
CA SER A 554 -10.71 -18.94 18.47
C SER A 554 -10.69 -17.41 18.42
N ILE A 555 -11.10 -16.80 17.30
CA ILE A 555 -11.18 -15.35 17.15
C ILE A 555 -12.23 -14.77 18.11
N ARG A 556 -13.39 -15.41 18.21
CA ARG A 556 -14.49 -14.97 19.09
C ARG A 556 -14.12 -15.06 20.56
N ASP A 557 -13.52 -16.17 20.98
CA ASP A 557 -13.03 -16.37 22.35
C ASP A 557 -11.99 -15.30 22.71
N ARG A 558 -11.04 -15.03 21.79
CA ARG A 558 -10.02 -13.98 21.97
C ARG A 558 -10.62 -12.59 22.11
N LYS A 559 -11.67 -12.28 21.35
CA LYS A 559 -12.38 -10.99 21.39
C LYS A 559 -13.43 -10.91 22.51
N GLY A 560 -13.58 -11.97 23.33
CA GLY A 560 -14.58 -12.03 24.40
C GLY A 560 -16.03 -12.03 23.89
N LEU A 561 -16.28 -12.55 22.69
CA LEU A 561 -17.61 -12.58 22.07
C LEU A 561 -18.37 -13.82 22.54
N ALA A 562 -19.58 -13.64 23.10
CA ALA A 562 -20.44 -14.76 23.49
C ALA A 562 -20.93 -15.55 22.26
N GLU A 563 -21.13 -16.87 22.34
CA GLU A 563 -21.55 -17.72 21.20
C GLU A 563 -22.82 -17.21 20.46
N ASN A 564 -23.67 -16.42 21.12
CA ASN A 564 -24.93 -15.91 20.60
C ASN A 564 -24.89 -14.46 20.06
N GLN A 565 -23.73 -13.80 20.04
CA GLN A 565 -23.55 -12.40 19.56
C GLN A 565 -23.00 -12.31 18.15
#